data_AF-A0A2D5ENZ9-F1
#
_entry.id   AF-A0A2D5ENZ9-F1
#
_cell.length_a   1.000
_cell.length_b   1.000
_cell.length_c   1.000
_cell.angle_alpha   90.00
_cell.angle_beta   90.00
_cell.angle_gamma   90.00
#
_symmetry.space_group_name_H-M   'P 1'
#
loop_
_entity.id
_entity.type
_entity.pdbx_description
1 polymer ?
#
loop_
_entity_poly.entity_id
_entity_poly.type
_entity_poly.pdbx_seq_one_letter_code
_entity_poly.pdbx_strand_id
1 'polypeptide(L)'
;MTPEDRKTFVQIVGQVLIADGVLGDAERAHLDKVMDELGLGEAERKEALRGIDLDSPVEERVNALSDEAKSKLLAAVEAAAGADGETAKVEQALVETVRALVS
;
A
#
# COMPACT_ATOMS: atom_id res chain seq x y z
N MET A 1 -3.72 5.53 -14.20
CA MET A 1 -3.92 4.26 -13.46
C MET A 1 -5.26 3.65 -13.81
N THR A 2 -5.28 2.34 -14.08
CA THR A 2 -6.51 1.57 -14.29
C THR A 2 -7.24 1.30 -12.96
N PRO A 3 -8.51 0.86 -12.96
CA PRO A 3 -9.18 0.43 -11.72
C PRO A 3 -8.44 -0.71 -11.01
N GLU A 4 -7.85 -1.63 -11.78
CA GLU A 4 -7.04 -2.71 -11.23
C GLU A 4 -5.74 -2.20 -10.60
N ASP A 5 -5.05 -1.25 -11.24
CA ASP A 5 -3.88 -0.59 -10.64
C ASP A 5 -4.23 0.03 -9.29
N ARG A 6 -5.34 0.78 -9.21
CA ARG A 6 -5.77 1.46 -7.98
C ARG A 6 -6.06 0.46 -6.85
N LYS A 7 -6.75 -0.62 -7.18
CA LYS A 7 -7.05 -1.71 -6.23
C LYS A 7 -5.77 -2.36 -5.71
N THR A 8 -4.88 -2.78 -6.62
CA THR A 8 -3.61 -3.44 -6.27
C THR A 8 -2.69 -2.50 -5.50
N PHE A 9 -2.67 -1.21 -5.84
CA PHE A 9 -1.91 -0.18 -5.13
C PHE A 9 -2.33 -0.09 -3.67
N VAL A 10 -3.63 0.03 -3.40
CA VAL A 10 -4.17 0.09 -2.03
C VAL A 10 -3.85 -1.20 -1.25
N GLN A 11 -3.87 -2.35 -1.91
CA GLN A 11 -3.53 -3.62 -1.28
C GLN A 11 -2.07 -3.67 -0.84
N ILE A 12 -1.15 -3.17 -1.66
CA ILE A 12 0.27 -3.09 -1.32
C ILE A 12 0.50 -2.12 -0.17
N VAL A 13 -0.07 -0.90 -0.24
CA VAL A 13 0.07 0.10 0.83
C VAL A 13 -0.53 -0.42 2.13
N GLY A 14 -1.70 -1.05 2.07
CA GLY A 14 -2.32 -1.71 3.22
C GLY A 14 -1.42 -2.77 3.82
N GLN A 15 -0.90 -3.69 3.00
CA GLN A 15 0.01 -4.75 3.47
C GLN A 15 1.27 -4.20 4.18
N VAL A 16 1.81 -3.06 3.72
CA VAL A 16 2.92 -2.37 4.41
C VAL A 16 2.48 -1.81 5.75
N LEU A 17 1.36 -1.08 5.79
CA LEU A 17 0.88 -0.42 6.99
C LEU A 17 0.48 -1.39 8.11
N ILE A 18 0.00 -2.58 7.75
CA ILE A 18 -0.47 -3.57 8.73
C ILE A 18 0.44 -4.80 8.80
N ALA A 19 1.73 -4.62 8.50
CA ALA A 19 2.70 -5.70 8.47
C ALA A 19 2.94 -6.34 9.86
N ASP A 20 2.62 -5.64 10.94
CA ASP A 20 2.62 -6.14 12.31
C ASP A 20 1.32 -6.88 12.69
N GLY A 21 0.34 -6.91 11.77
CA GLY A 21 -0.98 -7.52 11.94
C GLY A 21 -2.04 -6.62 12.58
N VAL A 22 -1.73 -5.35 12.87
CA VAL A 22 -2.66 -4.41 13.53
C VAL A 22 -2.91 -3.20 12.64
N LEU A 23 -4.19 -2.94 12.34
CA LEU A 23 -4.60 -1.68 11.72
C LEU A 23 -5.01 -0.69 12.80
N GLY A 24 -4.10 0.22 13.17
CA GLY A 24 -4.39 1.32 14.07
C GLY A 24 -5.10 2.48 13.37
N ASP A 25 -5.45 3.50 14.16
CA ASP A 25 -6.18 4.67 13.67
C ASP A 25 -5.33 5.51 12.68
N ALA A 26 -4.02 5.57 12.89
CA ALA A 26 -3.09 6.29 12.03
C ALA A 26 -2.94 5.62 10.66
N GLU A 27 -2.72 4.30 10.65
CA GLU A 27 -2.66 3.48 9.44
C GLU A 27 -3.98 3.57 8.67
N ARG A 28 -5.11 3.54 9.40
CA ARG A 28 -6.43 3.66 8.80
C ARG A 28 -6.63 5.00 8.12
N ALA A 29 -6.28 6.10 8.79
CA ALA A 29 -6.39 7.45 8.24
C ALA A 29 -5.49 7.63 7.02
N HIS A 30 -4.28 7.06 7.04
CA HIS A 30 -3.37 7.07 5.90
C HIS A 30 -3.97 6.32 4.70
N LEU A 31 -4.47 5.11 4.92
CA LEU A 31 -5.06 4.29 3.87
C LEU A 31 -6.31 4.94 3.26
N ASP A 32 -7.15 5.58 4.09
CA ASP A 32 -8.31 6.34 3.62
C ASP A 32 -7.88 7.53 2.73
N LYS A 33 -6.84 8.26 3.13
CA LYS A 33 -6.27 9.34 2.32
C LYS A 33 -5.73 8.85 0.98
N VAL A 34 -5.02 7.73 0.95
CA VAL A 34 -4.53 7.13 -0.30
C VAL A 34 -5.70 6.75 -1.21
N MET A 35 -6.77 6.18 -0.66
CA MET A 35 -7.97 5.84 -1.43
C MET A 35 -8.69 7.09 -1.96
N ASP A 36 -8.70 8.19 -1.20
CA ASP A 36 -9.21 9.50 -1.65
C ASP A 36 -8.38 10.05 -2.83
N GLU A 37 -7.05 10.04 -2.72
CA GLU A 37 -6.13 10.55 -3.76
C GLU A 37 -6.22 9.76 -5.06
N LEU A 38 -6.47 8.45 -4.97
CA LEU A 38 -6.71 7.58 -6.12
C LEU A 38 -8.14 7.70 -6.68
N GLY A 39 -9.04 8.38 -5.97
CA GLY A 39 -10.43 8.59 -6.38
C GLY A 39 -11.31 7.35 -6.30
N LEU A 40 -11.06 6.43 -5.36
CA LEU A 40 -11.87 5.21 -5.19
C LEU A 40 -13.23 5.55 -4.60
N GLY A 41 -14.29 5.05 -5.24
CA GLY A 41 -15.64 5.04 -4.69
C GLY A 41 -15.81 3.98 -3.59
N GLU A 42 -16.92 4.03 -2.85
CA GLU A 42 -17.18 3.14 -1.69
C GLU A 42 -17.04 1.65 -2.02
N ALA A 43 -17.54 1.21 -3.19
CA ALA A 43 -17.45 -0.18 -3.61
C ALA A 43 -15.99 -0.59 -3.88
N GLU A 44 -15.24 0.23 -4.64
CA GLU A 44 -13.83 -0.02 -4.94
C GLU A 44 -12.98 -0.06 -3.67
N ARG A 45 -13.25 0.81 -2.69
CA ARG A 45 -12.56 0.79 -1.38
C ARG A 45 -12.79 -0.52 -0.65
N LYS A 46 -14.04 -0.97 -0.56
CA LYS A 46 -14.39 -2.24 0.09
C LYS A 46 -13.68 -3.42 -0.58
N GLU A 47 -13.62 -3.43 -1.91
CA GLU A 47 -12.91 -4.47 -2.65
C GLU A 47 -11.39 -4.42 -2.45
N ALA A 48 -10.79 -3.24 -2.48
CA ALA A 48 -9.37 -3.06 -2.25
C ALA A 48 -8.96 -3.54 -0.85
N LEU A 49 -9.68 -3.10 0.18
CA LEU A 49 -9.43 -3.50 1.57
C LEU A 49 -9.60 -5.00 1.81
N ARG A 50 -10.58 -5.64 1.17
CA ARG A 50 -10.81 -7.09 1.29
C ARG A 50 -9.69 -7.93 0.69
N GLY A 51 -8.95 -7.40 -0.27
CA GLY A 51 -7.86 -8.12 -0.92
C GLY A 51 -6.49 -7.86 -0.30
N ILE A 52 -6.42 -7.17 0.84
CA ILE A 52 -5.19 -7.08 1.61
C ILE A 52 -4.96 -8.45 2.25
N ASP A 53 -3.89 -9.10 1.81
CA ASP A 53 -3.45 -10.40 2.33
C ASP A 53 -1.97 -10.26 2.73
N LEU A 54 -1.71 -10.45 4.02
CA LEU A 54 -0.41 -10.33 4.68
C LEU A 54 0.51 -11.51 4.37
N ASP A 55 -0.04 -12.67 4.06
CA ASP A 55 0.70 -13.91 3.83
C ASP A 55 1.19 -14.01 2.36
N SER A 56 0.56 -13.26 1.45
CA SER A 56 0.94 -13.23 0.04
C SER A 56 2.19 -12.36 -0.24
N PRO A 57 3.07 -12.77 -1.16
CA PRO A 57 4.26 -11.99 -1.51
C PRO A 57 3.88 -10.67 -2.19
N VAL A 58 4.43 -9.55 -1.69
CA VAL A 58 4.19 -8.21 -2.25
C VAL A 58 4.72 -8.05 -3.68
N GLU A 59 5.74 -8.83 -4.03
CA GLU A 59 6.44 -8.79 -5.32
C GLU A 59 5.50 -9.01 -6.51
N GLU A 60 4.60 -9.99 -6.42
CA GLU A 60 3.66 -10.31 -7.49
C GLU A 60 2.71 -9.14 -7.76
N ARG A 61 2.23 -8.49 -6.68
CA ARG A 61 1.35 -7.32 -6.78
C ARG A 61 2.06 -6.12 -7.37
N VAL A 62 3.28 -5.84 -6.93
CA VAL A 62 4.07 -4.73 -7.47
C VAL A 62 4.34 -4.96 -8.95
N ASN A 63 4.70 -6.18 -9.36
CA ASN A 63 4.95 -6.51 -10.76
C ASN A 63 3.70 -6.41 -11.65
N ALA A 64 2.51 -6.59 -11.07
CA ALA A 64 1.24 -6.43 -11.77
C ALA A 64 0.83 -4.96 -11.99
N LEU A 65 1.47 -4.00 -11.33
CA LEU A 65 1.19 -2.58 -11.51
C LEU A 65 1.78 -2.04 -12.83
N SER A 66 1.07 -1.09 -13.43
CA SER A 66 1.61 -0.26 -14.51
C SER A 66 2.79 0.62 -14.04
N ASP A 67 3.65 1.06 -14.96
CA ASP A 67 4.78 1.94 -14.64
C ASP A 67 4.34 3.27 -13.99
N GLU A 68 3.18 3.80 -14.41
CA GLU A 68 2.57 4.98 -13.80
C GLU A 68 2.21 4.73 -12.32
N ALA A 69 1.68 3.54 -12.02
CA ALA A 69 1.31 3.13 -10.67
C ALA A 69 2.55 2.87 -9.80
N LYS A 70 3.57 2.18 -10.33
CA LYS A 70 4.85 1.93 -9.63
C LYS A 70 5.54 3.23 -9.23
N SER A 71 5.58 4.21 -10.14
CA SER A 71 6.15 5.54 -9.89
C SER A 71 5.48 6.26 -8.71
N LYS A 72 4.16 6.11 -8.55
CA LYS A 72 3.40 6.69 -7.44
C LYS A 72 3.47 5.87 -6.15
N LEU A 73 3.66 4.55 -6.28
CA LEU A 73 3.63 3.61 -5.15
C LEU A 73 4.75 3.89 -4.15
N LEU A 74 5.96 4.17 -4.64
CA LEU A 74 7.10 4.43 -3.78
C LEU A 74 6.82 5.59 -2.82
N ALA A 75 6.30 6.70 -3.33
CA ALA A 75 6.00 7.87 -2.52
C ALA A 75 4.93 7.59 -1.46
N ALA A 76 3.90 6.80 -1.78
CA ALA A 76 2.86 6.43 -0.83
C ALA A 76 3.39 5.50 0.27
N VAL A 77 4.20 4.51 -0.10
CA VAL A 77 4.81 3.56 0.85
C VAL A 77 5.82 4.24 1.78
N GLU A 78 6.61 5.19 1.28
CA GLU A 78 7.52 6.00 2.10
C GLU A 78 6.77 6.93 3.06
N ALA A 79 5.68 7.55 2.58
CA ALA A 79 4.83 8.39 3.42
C ALA A 79 4.11 7.59 4.52
N ALA A 80 3.73 6.34 4.24
CA ALA A 80 3.17 5.40 5.19
C ALA A 80 4.18 5.06 6.30
N ALA A 81 5.40 4.66 5.92
CA ALA A 81 6.45 4.28 6.85
C ALA A 81 6.98 5.45 7.71
N GLY A 82 6.92 6.68 7.21
CA GLY A 82 7.37 7.88 7.91
C GLY A 82 6.34 8.52 8.85
N ALA A 83 5.09 8.04 8.88
CA ALA A 83 3.99 8.70 9.57
C ALA A 83 4.05 8.59 11.11
N ASP A 84 4.68 7.55 11.66
CA ASP A 84 4.56 7.24 13.11
C ASP A 84 5.83 7.44 13.95
N GLY A 85 6.92 7.96 13.39
CA GLY A 85 8.15 8.30 14.12
C GLY A 85 8.97 7.11 14.65
N GLU A 86 8.36 5.93 14.81
CA GLU A 86 9.00 4.64 15.06
C GLU A 86 8.51 3.62 14.02
N THR A 87 9.09 3.62 12.82
CA THR A 87 8.79 2.57 11.84
C THR A 87 9.25 1.22 12.38
N ALA A 88 8.35 0.24 12.47
CA ALA A 88 8.73 -1.10 12.90
C ALA A 88 9.74 -1.71 11.91
N LYS A 89 10.69 -2.52 12.38
CA LYS A 89 11.71 -3.15 11.52
C LYS A 89 11.09 -3.95 10.36
N VAL A 90 9.89 -4.47 10.57
CA VAL A 90 9.14 -5.26 9.58
C VAL A 90 8.61 -4.37 8.46
N GLU A 91 8.04 -3.22 8.78
CA GLU A 91 7.57 -2.22 7.80
C GLU A 91 8.73 -1.69 6.96
N GLN A 92 9.87 -1.36 7.59
CA GLN A 92 11.06 -0.90 6.87
C GLN A 92 11.56 -1.93 5.86
N ALA A 93 11.57 -3.22 6.22
CA ALA A 93 11.97 -4.28 5.31
C ALA A 93 11.03 -4.38 4.09
N LEU A 94 9.73 -4.20 4.30
CA LEU A 94 8.76 -4.24 3.19
C LEU A 94 8.86 -2.99 2.30
N VAL A 95 9.12 -1.81 2.89
CA VAL A 95 9.39 -0.57 2.14
C VAL A 95 10.62 -0.73 1.24
N GLU A 96 11.73 -1.25 1.78
CA GLU A 96 12.95 -1.51 1.00
C GLU A 96 12.71 -2.53 -0.12
N THR A 97 11.85 -3.52 0.12
CA THR A 97 11.46 -4.51 -0.90
C THR A 97 10.68 -3.83 -2.02
N VAL A 98 9.68 -3.01 -1.70
CA VAL A 98 8.91 -2.24 -2.71
C VAL A 98 9.84 -1.30 -3.46
N ARG A 99 10.75 -0.60 -2.77
CA ARG A 99 11.74 0.30 -3.38
C ARG A 99 12.60 -0.41 -4.42
N ALA A 100 13.08 -1.61 -4.13
CA ALA A 100 13.90 -2.40 -5.06
C ALA A 100 13.11 -2.91 -6.29
N LEU A 101 11.78 -3.02 -6.20
CA LEU A 101 10.93 -3.52 -7.29
C LEU A 101 10.42 -2.42 -8.23
N VAL A 102 10.42 -1.17 -7.77
CA VAL A 102 9.94 -0.01 -8.53
C VAL A 102 11.07 0.89 -9.07
N SER A 103 12.32 0.61 -8.67
CA SER A 103 13.55 1.22 -9.21
C SER A 103 13.96 0.62 -10.55
#